data_AF-A0A7S8MYM0-F1
#
_entry.id   AF-A0A7S8MYM0-F1
#
_cell.length_a   1.000
_cell.length_b   1.000
_cell.length_c   1.000
_cell.angle_alpha   90.00
_cell.angle_beta   90.00
_cell.angle_gamma   90.00
#
_symmetry.space_group_name_H-M   'P 1'
#
loop_
_entity.id
_entity.type
_entity.pdbx_description
1 polymer ?
#
loop_
_entity_poly.entity_id
_entity_poly.type
_entity_poly.pdbx_seq_one_letter_code
_entity_poly.pdbx_strand_id
1 'polypeptide(L)'
;MRNSDVHSRSRSALVLSAILAALTVFDIVLHVAIDQVEPLRISGNLVVLAAALAVLLVPVARRAWIPALAGAISLALNLVFVAREGIGTMGAILVAVSTAMCAAIAIVLARQPR
;
A
#
# COMPACT_ATOMS: atom_id res chain seq x y z
N MET A 1 22.39 -7.89 -21.08
CA MET A 1 21.84 -8.19 -19.74
C MET A 1 21.09 -7.02 -19.08
N ARG A 2 21.42 -5.75 -19.31
CA ARG A 2 20.78 -4.61 -18.61
C ARG A 2 19.29 -4.39 -18.89
N ASN A 3 18.79 -4.71 -20.08
CA ASN A 3 17.39 -4.42 -20.47
C ASN A 3 16.37 -5.43 -19.93
N SER A 4 16.74 -6.70 -19.71
CA SER A 4 15.86 -7.72 -19.13
C SER A 4 15.53 -7.43 -17.67
N ASP A 5 16.49 -6.87 -16.93
CA ASP A 5 16.35 -6.58 -15.50
C ASP A 5 15.38 -5.41 -15.23
N VAL A 6 15.41 -4.38 -16.09
CA VAL A 6 14.51 -3.23 -15.99
C VAL A 6 13.07 -3.65 -16.25
N HIS A 7 12.85 -4.47 -17.29
CA HIS A 7 11.52 -4.97 -17.64
C HIS A 7 10.95 -5.89 -16.54
N SER A 8 11.80 -6.72 -15.94
CA SER A 8 11.45 -7.56 -14.78
C SER A 8 11.05 -6.73 -13.56
N ARG A 9 11.85 -5.73 -13.18
CA ARG A 9 11.55 -4.84 -12.03
C ARG A 9 10.25 -4.05 -12.22
N SER A 10 9.98 -3.60 -13.44
CA SER A 10 8.73 -2.86 -13.74
C SER A 10 7.51 -3.77 -13.58
N ARG A 11 7.59 -5.01 -14.08
CA ARG A 11 6.55 -6.02 -13.85
C ARG A 11 6.37 -6.35 -12.37
N SER A 12 7.46 -6.51 -11.60
CA SER A 12 7.37 -6.76 -10.17
C SER A 12 6.66 -5.63 -9.42
N ALA A 13 6.97 -4.37 -9.72
CA ALA A 13 6.28 -3.22 -9.11
C ALA A 13 4.77 -3.26 -9.41
N LEU A 14 4.39 -3.56 -10.65
CA LEU A 14 3.00 -3.66 -11.05
C LEU A 14 2.28 -4.83 -10.36
N VAL A 15 2.90 -6.00 -10.31
CA VAL A 15 2.33 -7.18 -9.62
C VAL A 15 2.15 -6.89 -8.14
N LEU A 16 3.16 -6.31 -7.48
CA LEU A 16 3.07 -5.93 -6.07
C LEU A 16 1.98 -4.88 -5.83
N SER A 17 1.84 -3.89 -6.71
CA SER A 17 0.77 -2.90 -6.61
C SER A 17 -0.62 -3.50 -6.84
N ALA A 18 -0.76 -4.48 -7.74
CA ALA A 18 -2.02 -5.18 -7.96
C ALA A 18 -2.43 -6.01 -6.73
N ILE A 19 -1.48 -6.74 -6.13
CA ILE A 19 -1.72 -7.51 -4.90
C ILE A 19 -2.08 -6.56 -3.75
N LEU A 20 -1.36 -5.44 -3.62
CA LEU A 20 -1.62 -4.44 -2.59
C LEU A 20 -3.03 -3.87 -2.74
N ALA A 21 -3.43 -3.47 -3.96
CA ALA A 21 -4.76 -2.96 -4.23
C ALA A 21 -5.85 -3.99 -3.86
N ALA A 22 -5.69 -5.26 -4.24
CA ALA A 22 -6.63 -6.31 -3.92
C ALA A 22 -6.78 -6.53 -2.40
N LEU A 23 -5.66 -6.58 -1.67
CA LEU A 23 -5.66 -6.71 -0.21
C LEU A 23 -6.30 -5.50 0.48
N THR A 24 -6.02 -4.29 0.00
CA THR A 24 -6.58 -3.07 0.56
C THR A 24 -8.09 -2.96 0.32
N VAL A 25 -8.57 -3.34 -0.88
CA VAL A 25 -10.01 -3.43 -1.15
C VAL A 25 -10.66 -4.48 -0.25
N PHE A 26 -10.04 -5.65 -0.11
CA PHE A 26 -10.54 -6.69 0.78
C PHE A 26 -10.65 -6.20 2.24
N ASP A 27 -9.64 -5.50 2.76
CA ASP A 27 -9.69 -4.95 4.12
C ASP A 27 -10.81 -3.92 4.28
N ILE A 28 -10.97 -2.98 3.32
CA ILE A 28 -12.08 -2.01 3.34
C ILE A 28 -13.43 -2.72 3.33
N VAL A 29 -13.60 -3.73 2.47
CA VAL A 29 -14.85 -4.51 2.39
C VAL A 29 -15.12 -5.24 3.71
N LEU A 30 -14.09 -5.81 4.37
CA LEU A 30 -14.27 -6.44 5.66
C LEU A 30 -14.81 -5.47 6.70
N HIS A 31 -14.24 -4.27 6.83
CA HIS A 31 -14.72 -3.25 7.79
C HIS A 31 -16.18 -2.88 7.56
N VAL A 32 -16.56 -2.70 6.28
CA VAL A 32 -17.94 -2.35 5.91
C VAL A 32 -18.89 -3.53 6.15
N ALA A 33 -18.48 -4.76 5.82
CA ALA A 33 -19.33 -5.94 5.91
C ALA A 33 -19.62 -6.38 7.36
N ILE A 34 -18.70 -6.12 8.29
CA ILE A 34 -18.85 -6.46 9.70
C ILE A 34 -19.34 -5.27 10.56
N ASP A 35 -19.76 -4.17 9.91
CA ASP A 35 -20.22 -2.92 10.53
C ASP A 35 -19.22 -2.30 11.53
N GLN A 36 -17.92 -2.60 11.34
CA GLN A 36 -16.81 -2.01 12.09
C GLN A 36 -16.22 -0.86 11.29
N VAL A 37 -16.99 0.22 11.16
CA VAL A 37 -16.57 1.42 10.43
C VAL A 37 -15.57 2.20 11.28
N GLU A 38 -14.30 1.84 11.17
CA GLU A 38 -13.16 2.51 11.81
C GLU A 38 -12.59 3.59 10.86
N PRO A 39 -12.98 4.87 11.00
CA PRO A 39 -12.79 5.85 9.93
C PRO A 39 -11.33 6.12 9.61
N LEU A 40 -10.45 6.06 10.62
CA LEU A 40 -9.00 6.21 10.44
C LEU A 40 -8.40 5.05 9.64
N ARG A 41 -8.85 3.80 9.89
CA ARG A 41 -8.35 2.61 9.17
C ARG A 41 -8.81 2.62 7.72
N ILE A 42 -10.08 2.94 7.48
CA ILE A 42 -10.61 3.09 6.13
C ILE A 42 -9.88 4.21 5.39
N SER A 43 -9.65 5.36 6.02
CA SER A 43 -8.93 6.48 5.40
C SER A 43 -7.48 6.13 5.03
N GLY A 44 -6.75 5.45 5.93
CA GLY A 44 -5.39 4.98 5.64
C GLY A 44 -5.35 4.00 4.48
N ASN A 45 -6.30 3.08 4.43
CA ASN A 45 -6.45 2.14 3.33
C ASN A 45 -6.79 2.83 2.00
N LEU A 46 -7.66 3.83 2.00
CA LEU A 46 -7.97 4.60 0.79
C LEU A 46 -6.72 5.29 0.21
N VAL A 47 -5.83 5.81 1.06
CA VAL A 47 -4.56 6.40 0.62
C VAL A 47 -3.65 5.35 -0.02
N VAL A 48 -3.53 4.17 0.59
CA VAL A 48 -2.75 3.05 0.04
C VAL A 48 -3.34 2.57 -1.29
N LEU A 49 -4.66 2.45 -1.38
CA LEU A 49 -5.36 2.04 -2.59
C LEU A 49 -5.14 3.04 -3.72
N ALA A 50 -5.30 4.34 -3.44
CA ALA A 50 -5.05 5.39 -4.42
C ALA A 50 -3.61 5.34 -4.95
N ALA A 51 -2.61 5.13 -4.09
CA ALA A 51 -1.23 5.01 -4.51
C ALA A 51 -0.96 3.74 -5.32
N ALA A 52 -1.54 2.59 -4.93
CA ALA A 52 -1.43 1.35 -5.68
C ALA A 52 -2.02 1.49 -7.08
N LEU A 53 -3.21 2.09 -7.20
CA LEU A 53 -3.86 2.39 -8.47
C LEU A 53 -3.06 3.40 -9.30
N ALA A 54 -2.47 4.43 -8.68
CA ALA A 54 -1.61 5.38 -9.36
C ALA A 54 -0.39 4.67 -10.00
N VAL A 55 0.30 3.79 -9.27
CA VAL A 55 1.44 3.02 -9.79
C VAL A 55 1.02 2.10 -10.96
N LEU A 56 -0.15 1.48 -10.87
CA LEU A 56 -0.70 0.61 -11.90
C LEU A 56 -1.05 1.37 -13.19
N LEU A 57 -1.88 2.42 -13.03
CA LEU A 57 -2.59 3.06 -14.13
C LEU A 57 -1.84 4.25 -14.73
N VAL A 58 -0.96 4.90 -13.96
CA VAL A 58 -0.31 6.15 -14.35
C VAL A 58 1.21 5.96 -14.42
N PRO A 59 1.81 5.83 -15.62
CA PRO A 59 3.26 5.62 -15.75
C PRO A 59 4.11 6.68 -15.05
N VAL A 60 3.68 7.95 -15.09
CA VAL A 60 4.37 9.07 -14.43
C VAL A 60 4.34 8.96 -12.90
N ALA A 61 3.38 8.22 -12.34
CA ALA A 61 3.22 7.97 -10.91
C ALA A 61 4.01 6.75 -10.41
N ARG A 62 4.79 6.08 -11.27
CA ARG A 62 5.71 5.00 -10.88
C ARG A 62 7.00 5.53 -10.25
N ARG A 63 6.86 6.47 -9.32
CA ARG A 63 7.96 7.09 -8.58
C ARG A 63 7.99 6.50 -7.18
N ALA A 64 9.17 6.12 -6.70
CA ALA A 64 9.34 5.48 -5.39
C ALA A 64 8.73 6.25 -4.21
N TRP A 65 8.71 7.59 -4.28
CA TRP A 65 8.15 8.42 -3.22
C TRP A 65 6.62 8.28 -3.08
N ILE A 66 5.90 7.88 -4.13
CA ILE A 66 4.43 7.74 -4.09
C ILE A 66 3.99 6.60 -3.15
N PRO A 67 4.41 5.34 -3.36
CA PRO A 67 4.07 4.26 -2.43
C PRO A 67 4.71 4.45 -1.05
N ALA A 68 5.90 5.09 -0.97
CA ALA A 68 6.54 5.40 0.31
C ALA A 68 5.71 6.38 1.14
N LEU A 69 5.26 7.49 0.54
CA LEU A 69 4.45 8.50 1.21
C LEU A 69 3.08 7.93 1.61
N ALA A 70 2.45 7.14 0.73
CA ALA A 70 1.19 6.49 1.04
C ALA A 70 1.30 5.51 2.21
N GLY A 71 2.36 4.70 2.23
CA GLY A 71 2.66 3.80 3.36
C GLY A 71 2.89 4.57 4.66
N ALA A 72 3.64 5.68 4.61
CA ALA A 72 3.89 6.52 5.79
C ALA A 72 2.61 7.18 6.33
N ILE A 73 1.76 7.73 5.46
CA ILE A 73 0.47 8.32 5.85
C ILE A 73 -0.43 7.26 6.46
N SER A 74 -0.57 6.10 5.81
CA SER A 74 -1.39 5.00 6.33
C SER A 74 -0.89 4.50 7.68
N LEU A 75 0.42 4.31 7.84
CA LEU A 75 1.02 3.92 9.10
C LEU A 75 0.74 4.97 10.20
N ALA A 76 0.89 6.26 9.91
CA ALA A 76 0.60 7.32 10.87
C ALA A 76 -0.88 7.31 11.31
N LEU A 77 -1.82 7.15 10.38
CA LEU A 77 -3.25 7.05 10.70
C LEU A 77 -3.56 5.82 11.55
N ASN A 78 -2.96 4.69 11.22
CA ASN A 78 -3.11 3.46 12.00
C ASN A 78 -2.50 3.57 13.39
N LEU A 79 -1.35 4.24 13.56
CA LEU A 79 -0.76 4.50 14.88
C LEU A 79 -1.67 5.38 15.74
N VAL A 80 -2.27 6.43 15.16
CA VAL A 80 -3.25 7.27 15.86
C VAL A 80 -4.47 6.45 16.28
N PHE A 81 -4.96 5.56 15.42
CA PHE A 81 -6.06 4.66 15.75
C PHE A 81 -5.70 3.72 16.91
N VAL A 82 -4.56 3.04 16.82
CA VAL A 82 -4.05 2.13 17.87
C VAL A 82 -3.94 2.85 19.22
N ALA A 83 -3.47 4.10 19.21
CA ALA A 83 -3.32 4.90 20.42
C ALA A 83 -4.66 5.31 21.06
N ARG A 84 -5.75 5.36 20.28
CA ARG A 84 -7.08 5.78 20.76
C ARG A 84 -7.98 4.61 21.14
N GLU A 85 -8.00 3.59 20.30
CA GLU A 85 -9.03 2.54 20.31
C GLU A 85 -8.43 1.14 20.57
N GLY A 86 -7.10 1.02 20.53
CA GLY A 86 -6.42 -0.27 20.48
C GLY A 86 -6.52 -0.91 19.09
N ILE A 87 -5.82 -2.02 18.87
CA ILE A 87 -5.91 -2.75 17.61
C ILE A 87 -6.01 -4.25 17.88
N GLY A 88 -6.94 -4.91 17.19
CA GLY A 88 -7.00 -6.37 17.16
C GLY A 88 -5.82 -6.96 16.40
N THR A 89 -5.45 -8.20 16.69
CA THR A 89 -4.31 -8.90 16.05
C THR A 89 -4.42 -8.89 14.52
N MET A 90 -5.62 -9.08 13.97
CA MET A 90 -5.86 -9.07 12.53
C MET A 90 -5.58 -7.70 11.90
N GLY A 91 -6.02 -6.61 12.55
CA GLY A 91 -5.75 -5.25 12.10
C GLY A 91 -4.25 -4.94 12.10
N ALA A 92 -3.54 -5.34 13.16
CA ALA A 92 -2.09 -5.14 13.24
C ALA A 92 -1.34 -5.88 12.10
N ILE A 93 -1.75 -7.12 11.78
CA ILE A 93 -1.18 -7.89 10.67
C ILE A 93 -1.40 -7.16 9.34
N LEU A 94 -2.63 -6.71 9.08
CA LEU A 94 -2.97 -6.05 7.81
C LEU A 94 -2.23 -4.71 7.64
N VAL A 95 -2.08 -3.93 8.71
CA VAL A 95 -1.27 -2.70 8.70
C VAL A 95 0.19 -3.02 8.44
N ALA A 96 0.75 -4.03 9.10
CA ALA A 96 2.15 -4.43 8.90
C ALA A 96 2.40 -4.90 7.46
N VAL A 97 1.53 -5.76 6.92
CA VAL A 97 1.63 -6.30 5.55
C VAL A 97 1.52 -5.17 4.52
N SER A 98 0.49 -4.32 4.61
CA SER A 98 0.31 -3.21 3.67
C SER A 98 1.49 -2.22 3.70
N THR A 99 1.99 -1.89 4.90
CA THR A 99 3.16 -1.02 5.06
C THR A 99 4.42 -1.66 4.45
N ALA A 100 4.66 -2.95 4.70
CA ALA A 100 5.79 -3.68 4.14
C ALA A 100 5.71 -3.73 2.61
N MET A 101 4.52 -3.93 2.05
CA MET A 101 4.29 -3.92 0.60
C MET A 101 4.54 -2.54 -0.01
N CYS A 102 4.07 -1.45 0.61
CA CYS A 102 4.38 -0.09 0.20
C CYS A 102 5.91 0.14 0.14
N ALA A 103 6.63 -0.28 1.18
CA ALA A 103 8.09 -0.20 1.23
C ALA A 103 8.75 -1.04 0.13
N ALA A 104 8.29 -2.28 -0.10
CA ALA A 104 8.82 -3.15 -1.15
C ALA A 104 8.65 -2.53 -2.55
N ILE A 105 7.46 -1.99 -2.86
CA ILE A 105 7.19 -1.30 -4.13
C ILE A 105 8.12 -0.08 -4.26
N ALA A 106 8.24 0.74 -3.20
CA ALA A 106 9.12 1.90 -3.21
C ALA A 106 10.58 1.51 -3.49
N ILE A 107 11.09 0.44 -2.86
CA ILE A 107 12.45 -0.07 -3.07
C ILE A 107 12.64 -0.56 -4.51
N VAL A 108 11.67 -1.30 -5.07
CA VAL A 108 11.72 -1.78 -6.46
C VAL A 108 11.78 -0.60 -7.43
N LEU A 109 10.95 0.42 -7.22
CA LEU A 109 10.91 1.63 -8.04
C LEU A 109 12.16 2.49 -7.89
N ALA A 110 12.70 2.64 -6.68
CA ALA A 110 13.92 3.41 -6.42
C ALA A 110 15.16 2.81 -7.09
N ARG A 111 15.14 1.50 -7.33
CA ARG A 111 16.21 0.75 -8.01
C ARG A 111 16.06 0.73 -9.53
N GLN A 112 15.09 1.42 -10.11
CA GLN A 112 14.99 1.53 -11.57
C GLN A 112 15.95 2.63 -12.07
N PRO A 113 16.79 2.34 -13.09
CA PRO A 113 17.58 3.39 -13.74
C PRO A 113 16.63 4.40 -14.39
N ARG A 114 16.95 5.69 -14.23
CA ARG A 114 16.24 6.79 -14.91
C ARG A 114 16.44 6.73 -16.41
#